data_AF-A0A1Q5RX01-F1
#
_entry.id   AF-A0A1Q5RX01-F1
#
_cell.length_a   1.000
_cell.length_b   1.000
_cell.length_c   1.000
_cell.angle_alpha   90.00
_cell.angle_beta   90.00
_cell.angle_gamma   90.00
#
_symmetry.space_group_name_H-M   'P 1'
#
loop_
_entity.id
_entity.type
_entity.pdbx_description
1 polymer ?
#
loop_
_entity_poly.entity_id
_entity_poly.type
_entity_poly.pdbx_seq_one_letter_code
_entity_poly.pdbx_strand_id
1 'polypeptide(L)'
;VRVASVCSGAYVLAEAGLLDGRRATTHWGRTRDFVARFPKVKLEPDQIFTRDGSVWTSAGITAGIDLALAMVTEDHGEEIAQATARQLVLYHRRSGGQSQFSSLLELKTPNGRFGALLSWARENLDARLTVEDLADRAGMSARHFARAFAAETGTTPSKAIERLRIEVARERVQSSREAIELVAEATGFGDPERMRRAFIRAFGQPPQALRRAARAG
;
A
#
# COMPACT_ATOMS: atom_id res chain seq x y z
N VAL A 1 8.37 -14.81 24.69
CA VAL A 1 7.07 -15.17 24.08
C VAL A 1 6.82 -14.25 22.88
N ARG A 2 6.51 -14.80 21.70
CA ARG A 2 6.11 -14.03 20.51
C ARG A 2 4.60 -13.85 20.53
N VAL A 3 4.12 -12.63 20.28
CA VAL A 3 2.70 -12.31 20.20
C VAL A 3 2.40 -11.82 18.79
N ALA A 4 1.35 -12.35 18.18
CA ALA A 4 0.95 -12.01 16.83
C ALA A 4 -0.53 -11.68 16.75
N SER A 5 -0.91 -10.77 15.85
CA SER A 5 -2.30 -10.59 15.47
C SER A 5 -2.46 -10.43 13.96
N VAL A 6 -3.64 -10.79 13.48
CA VAL A 6 -4.05 -10.64 12.08
C VAL A 6 -5.28 -9.75 12.04
N CYS A 7 -5.28 -8.76 11.15
CA CYS A 7 -6.42 -7.90 10.88
C CYS A 7 -6.93 -7.22 12.15
N SER A 8 -8.17 -7.49 12.52
CA SER A 8 -8.84 -6.84 13.65
C SER A 8 -8.32 -7.37 14.99
N GLY A 9 -7.53 -8.44 15.00
CA GLY A 9 -6.85 -8.91 16.21
C GLY A 9 -5.92 -7.86 16.82
N ALA A 10 -5.47 -6.88 16.02
CA ALA A 10 -4.69 -5.75 16.53
C ALA A 10 -5.46 -4.93 17.60
N TYR A 11 -6.80 -4.87 17.53
CA TYR A 11 -7.62 -4.21 18.55
C TYR A 11 -7.47 -4.89 19.90
N VAL A 12 -7.44 -6.23 19.93
CA VAL A 12 -7.29 -7.01 21.16
C VAL A 12 -5.92 -6.74 21.79
N LEU A 13 -4.86 -6.70 20.97
CA LEU A 13 -3.52 -6.36 21.46
C LEU A 13 -3.42 -4.92 21.95
N ALA A 14 -4.12 -3.98 21.29
CA ALA A 14 -4.15 -2.58 21.69
C ALA A 14 -4.88 -2.39 23.03
N GLU A 15 -6.06 -2.99 23.19
CA GLU A 15 -6.82 -2.97 24.45
C GLU A 15 -6.05 -3.62 25.61
N ALA A 16 -5.24 -4.63 25.31
CA ALA A 16 -4.33 -5.25 26.29
C ALA A 16 -3.09 -4.40 26.62
N GLY A 17 -2.93 -3.21 26.01
CA GLY A 17 -1.76 -2.33 26.19
C GLY A 17 -0.48 -2.84 25.54
N LEU A 18 -0.54 -3.93 24.76
CA LEU A 18 0.64 -4.56 24.16
C LEU A 18 1.21 -3.77 22.98
N LEU A 19 0.44 -2.84 22.42
CA LEU A 19 0.83 -2.01 21.27
C LEU A 19 1.22 -0.57 21.64
N ASP A 20 1.12 -0.17 22.91
CA ASP A 20 1.44 1.20 23.34
C ASP A 20 2.90 1.57 22.99
N GLY A 21 3.08 2.62 22.19
CA GLY A 21 4.39 3.11 21.74
C GLY A 21 5.07 2.26 20.66
N ARG A 22 4.48 1.12 20.26
CA ARG A 22 5.01 0.18 19.27
C ARG A 22 4.47 0.45 17.87
N ARG A 23 5.25 0.02 16.87
CA ARG A 23 4.84 -0.05 15.47
C ARG A 23 3.90 -1.23 15.27
N ALA A 24 2.72 -0.96 14.72
CA ALA A 24 1.72 -1.97 14.45
C ALA A 24 1.01 -1.68 13.12
N THR A 25 0.32 -2.67 12.58
CA THR A 25 -0.58 -2.53 11.43
C THR A 25 -1.88 -3.27 11.71
N THR A 26 -2.95 -2.86 11.03
CA THR A 26 -4.26 -3.51 11.04
C THR A 26 -4.88 -3.38 9.65
N HIS A 27 -6.05 -3.95 9.43
CA HIS A 27 -6.75 -3.85 8.16
C HIS A 27 -7.01 -2.39 7.79
N TRP A 28 -6.63 -1.99 6.59
CA TRP A 28 -6.76 -0.62 6.08
C TRP A 28 -8.12 0.04 6.35
N GLY A 29 -9.21 -0.71 6.14
CA GLY A 29 -10.58 -0.22 6.36
C GLY A 29 -10.90 0.14 7.82
N ARG A 30 -9.99 -0.16 8.75
CA ARG A 30 -10.09 0.08 10.19
C ARG A 30 -9.09 1.10 10.70
N THR A 31 -8.19 1.60 9.85
CA THR A 31 -7.12 2.53 10.24
C THR A 31 -7.65 3.77 10.96
N ARG A 32 -8.68 4.42 10.40
CA ARG A 32 -9.22 5.67 10.97
C ARG A 32 -9.80 5.46 12.37
N ASP A 33 -10.57 4.39 12.55
CA ASP A 33 -11.14 4.02 13.85
C ASP A 33 -10.04 3.63 14.85
N PHE A 34 -9.07 2.83 14.41
CA PHE A 34 -7.97 2.35 15.25
C PHE A 34 -7.12 3.50 15.81
N VAL A 35 -6.73 4.45 14.96
CA VAL A 35 -5.94 5.63 15.40
C VAL A 35 -6.73 6.49 16.38
N ALA A 36 -8.04 6.64 16.18
CA ALA A 36 -8.88 7.42 17.07
C ALA A 36 -8.97 6.77 18.47
N ARG A 37 -9.03 5.44 18.54
CA ARG A 37 -9.15 4.69 19.80
C ARG A 37 -7.81 4.46 20.51
N PHE A 38 -6.73 4.25 19.75
CA PHE A 38 -5.42 3.87 20.29
C PHE A 38 -4.31 4.83 19.81
N PRO A 39 -4.36 6.12 20.19
CA PRO A 39 -3.45 7.14 19.68
C PRO A 39 -1.98 6.94 20.08
N LYS A 40 -1.69 6.09 21.07
CA LYS A 40 -0.33 5.74 21.50
C LYS A 40 0.34 4.72 20.58
N VAL A 41 -0.43 4.00 19.76
CA VAL A 41 0.11 3.02 18.82
C VAL A 41 0.66 3.75 17.60
N LYS A 42 1.90 3.43 17.20
CA LYS A 42 2.50 3.95 15.98
C LYS A 42 1.99 3.13 14.79
N LEU A 43 0.75 3.39 14.39
CA LEU A 43 0.11 2.63 13.32
C LEU A 43 0.78 2.90 11.97
N GLU A 44 1.19 1.83 11.28
CA GLU A 44 1.68 1.82 9.90
C GLU A 44 0.59 1.23 8.98
N PRO A 45 -0.40 2.05 8.59
CA PRO A 45 -1.65 1.56 8.00
C PRO A 45 -1.48 0.91 6.63
N ASP A 46 -0.32 1.11 6.00
CA ASP A 46 -0.04 0.57 4.68
C ASP A 46 0.78 -0.71 4.71
N GLN A 47 1.32 -1.14 5.86
CA GLN A 47 2.15 -2.35 5.88
C GLN A 47 1.28 -3.59 5.87
N ILE A 48 1.59 -4.58 5.04
CA ILE A 48 0.91 -5.88 5.12
C ILE A 48 1.23 -6.60 6.43
N PHE A 49 2.44 -6.45 6.97
CA PHE A 49 2.76 -6.84 8.34
C PHE A 49 3.89 -5.98 8.93
N THR A 50 3.91 -5.85 10.25
CA THR A 50 4.98 -5.21 11.00
C THR A 50 5.51 -6.14 12.08
N ARG A 51 6.78 -5.92 12.43
CA ARG A 51 7.46 -6.50 13.58
C ARG A 51 8.03 -5.38 14.43
N ASP A 52 7.70 -5.38 15.72
CA ASP A 52 8.31 -4.50 16.74
C ASP A 52 8.71 -5.35 17.96
N GLY A 53 9.97 -5.80 17.94
CA GLY A 53 10.50 -6.76 18.92
C GLY A 53 9.77 -8.10 18.84
N SER A 54 9.10 -8.48 19.94
CA SER A 54 8.36 -9.73 20.06
C SER A 54 6.90 -9.64 19.58
N VAL A 55 6.43 -8.44 19.21
CA VAL A 55 5.04 -8.21 18.78
C VAL A 55 4.98 -8.05 17.27
N TRP A 56 4.11 -8.83 16.65
CA TRP A 56 3.90 -8.81 15.22
C TRP A 56 2.42 -8.59 14.90
N THR A 57 2.16 -7.81 13.86
CA THR A 57 0.78 -7.54 13.44
C THR A 57 0.68 -7.57 11.94
N SER A 58 -0.44 -8.06 11.39
CA SER A 58 -0.69 -8.03 9.95
C SER A 58 -2.04 -7.43 9.60
N ALA A 59 -2.11 -6.95 8.38
CA ALA A 59 -3.22 -6.22 7.79
C ALA A 59 -4.50 -7.03 7.62
N GLY A 60 -4.44 -8.09 6.82
CA GLY A 60 -5.59 -8.86 6.36
C GLY A 60 -5.29 -10.34 6.41
N ILE A 61 -6.30 -11.16 6.11
CA ILE A 61 -6.21 -12.63 6.23
C ILE A 61 -5.01 -13.16 5.45
N THR A 62 -4.86 -12.77 4.19
CA THR A 62 -3.74 -13.23 3.34
C THR A 62 -2.41 -12.68 3.81
N ALA A 63 -2.37 -11.47 4.40
CA ALA A 63 -1.14 -10.92 4.97
C ALA A 63 -0.71 -11.65 6.25
N GLY A 64 -1.63 -12.36 6.91
CA GLY A 64 -1.30 -13.31 7.97
C GLY A 64 -0.43 -14.48 7.47
N ILE A 65 -0.55 -14.88 6.20
CA ILE A 65 0.31 -15.91 5.60
C ILE A 65 1.73 -15.37 5.42
N ASP A 66 1.87 -14.15 4.89
CA ASP A 66 3.18 -13.50 4.74
C ASP A 66 3.86 -13.30 6.09
N LEU A 67 3.09 -12.88 7.11
CA LEU A 67 3.53 -12.75 8.49
C LEU A 67 4.05 -14.09 9.04
N ALA A 68 3.29 -15.17 8.86
CA ALA A 68 3.67 -16.50 9.33
C ALA A 68 4.93 -17.01 8.62
N LEU A 69 5.05 -16.81 7.30
CA LEU A 69 6.26 -17.18 6.57
C LEU A 69 7.48 -16.36 7.03
N ALA A 70 7.31 -15.09 7.36
CA ALA A 70 8.39 -14.28 7.91
C ALA A 70 8.85 -14.79 9.29
N MET A 71 7.92 -15.28 10.12
CA MET A 71 8.27 -15.96 11.37
C MET A 71 9.01 -17.27 11.14
N VAL A 72 8.57 -18.08 10.18
CA VAL A 72 9.26 -19.32 9.81
C VAL A 72 10.68 -19.02 9.31
N THR A 73 10.86 -17.99 8.48
CA THR A 73 12.20 -17.54 8.05
C THR A 73 13.07 -17.17 9.25
N GLU A 74 12.53 -16.45 10.24
CA GLU A 74 13.28 -16.06 11.44
C GLU A 74 13.69 -17.26 12.30
N ASP A 75 12.82 -18.25 12.44
CA ASP A 75 13.04 -19.38 13.34
C ASP A 75 13.86 -20.51 12.68
N HIS A 76 13.73 -20.67 11.37
CA HIS A 76 14.18 -21.86 10.63
C HIS A 76 14.95 -21.55 9.35
N GLY A 77 15.14 -20.28 9.01
CA GLY A 77 15.85 -19.85 7.81
C GLY A 77 15.01 -19.88 6.54
N GLU A 78 15.59 -19.30 5.49
CA GLU A 78 14.88 -19.03 4.23
C GLU A 78 14.52 -20.31 3.46
N GLU A 79 15.33 -21.38 3.55
CA GLU A 79 15.08 -22.64 2.85
C GLU A 79 13.77 -23.30 3.30
N ILE A 80 13.56 -23.38 4.62
CA ILE A 80 12.34 -23.95 5.21
C ILE A 80 11.14 -23.07 4.86
N ALA A 81 11.26 -21.75 4.98
CA ALA A 81 10.18 -20.84 4.62
C ALA A 81 9.77 -20.96 3.14
N GLN A 82 10.73 -21.13 2.23
CA GLN A 82 10.46 -21.36 0.82
C GLN A 82 9.80 -22.72 0.57
N ALA A 83 10.25 -23.77 1.26
CA ALA A 83 9.62 -25.09 1.17
C ALA A 83 8.16 -25.03 1.66
N THR A 84 7.88 -24.35 2.77
CA THR A 84 6.52 -24.12 3.27
C THR A 84 5.68 -23.32 2.27
N ALA A 85 6.22 -22.23 1.70
CA ALA A 85 5.50 -21.44 0.70
C ALA A 85 5.16 -22.27 -0.56
N ARG A 86 6.06 -23.15 -1.01
CA ARG A 86 5.82 -24.09 -2.13
C ARG A 86 4.71 -25.09 -1.80
N GLN A 87 4.69 -25.64 -0.58
CA GLN A 87 3.62 -26.55 -0.13
C GLN A 87 2.25 -25.85 -0.09
N LEU A 88 2.23 -24.54 0.22
CA LEU A 88 1.02 -23.72 0.19
C LEU A 88 0.65 -23.19 -1.20
N VAL A 89 1.40 -23.57 -2.25
CA VAL A 89 1.17 -23.15 -3.65
C VAL A 89 1.17 -21.62 -3.81
N LEU A 90 2.02 -20.93 -3.05
CA LEU A 90 2.12 -19.47 -3.12
C LEU A 90 3.05 -19.06 -4.26
N TYR A 91 2.51 -18.29 -5.20
CA TYR A 91 3.25 -17.79 -6.37
C TYR A 91 4.31 -16.73 -6.00
N HIS A 92 4.02 -15.90 -4.99
CA HIS A 92 4.92 -14.82 -4.57
C HIS A 92 4.76 -14.51 -3.08
N ARG A 93 5.88 -14.36 -2.35
CA ARG A 93 5.90 -13.92 -0.95
C ARG A 93 5.94 -12.39 -0.92
N ARG A 94 4.98 -11.77 -0.24
CA ARG A 94 4.93 -10.32 -0.11
C ARG A 94 5.82 -9.88 1.05
N SER A 95 6.62 -8.84 0.85
CA SER A 95 7.47 -8.30 1.92
C SER A 95 6.63 -7.48 2.92
N GLY A 96 7.02 -7.41 4.19
CA GLY A 96 6.26 -6.65 5.20
C GLY A 96 6.04 -5.18 4.83
N GLY A 97 7.01 -4.62 4.10
CA GLY A 97 7.03 -3.28 3.51
C GLY A 97 5.97 -3.01 2.43
N GLN A 98 5.38 -4.07 1.88
CA GLN A 98 4.44 -4.00 0.78
C GLN A 98 3.15 -3.36 1.24
N SER A 99 2.61 -2.50 0.36
CA SER A 99 1.35 -1.81 0.61
C SER A 99 0.21 -2.82 0.76
N GLN A 100 -0.61 -2.68 1.81
CA GLN A 100 -1.94 -3.31 1.88
C GLN A 100 -2.82 -2.87 0.70
N PHE A 101 -2.55 -1.65 0.20
CA PHE A 101 -3.34 -0.94 -0.77
C PHE A 101 -2.81 -1.23 -2.17
N SER A 102 -3.58 -1.99 -2.95
CA SER A 102 -3.60 -1.81 -4.40
C SER A 102 -4.71 -0.81 -4.70
N SER A 103 -4.36 0.37 -5.22
CA SER A 103 -5.31 1.39 -5.75
C SER A 103 -6.42 0.79 -6.64
N LEU A 104 -6.13 -0.31 -7.33
CA LEU A 104 -7.09 -1.03 -8.17
C LEU A 104 -8.22 -1.71 -7.38
N LEU A 105 -7.99 -2.09 -6.12
CA LEU A 105 -8.97 -2.74 -5.24
C LEU A 105 -9.92 -1.74 -4.55
N GLU A 106 -9.59 -0.45 -4.53
CA GLU A 106 -10.43 0.58 -3.92
C GLU A 106 -11.48 1.19 -4.84
N LEU A 107 -11.36 0.95 -6.15
CA LEU A 107 -12.47 1.20 -7.04
C LEU A 107 -13.59 0.27 -6.58
N LYS A 108 -14.74 0.82 -6.20
CA LYS A 108 -15.89 0.03 -5.69
C LYS A 108 -16.23 -1.17 -6.58
N THR A 109 -15.78 -1.14 -7.82
CA THR A 109 -15.85 -2.22 -8.79
C THR A 109 -14.49 -2.34 -9.51
N PRO A 110 -13.59 -3.25 -9.10
CA PRO A 110 -12.37 -3.58 -9.85
C PRO A 110 -12.69 -4.11 -11.25
N ASN A 111 -13.86 -4.74 -11.40
CA ASN A 111 -14.47 -5.18 -12.67
C ASN A 111 -15.53 -4.19 -13.19
N GLY A 112 -15.49 -2.94 -12.72
CA GLY A 112 -16.40 -1.88 -13.13
C GLY A 112 -16.09 -1.34 -14.50
N ARG A 113 -16.91 -0.42 -15.01
CA ARG A 113 -16.73 0.11 -16.37
C ARG A 113 -15.38 0.81 -16.57
N PHE A 114 -14.76 1.28 -15.48
CA PHE A 114 -13.47 1.96 -15.50
C PHE A 114 -12.29 1.08 -15.08
N GLY A 115 -12.50 -0.21 -14.77
CA GLY A 115 -11.42 -1.11 -14.35
C GLY A 115 -10.31 -1.21 -15.39
N ALA A 116 -10.66 -1.49 -16.65
CA ALA A 116 -9.71 -1.57 -17.76
C ALA A 116 -8.97 -0.25 -18.01
N LEU A 117 -9.66 0.89 -17.88
CA LEU A 117 -9.06 2.22 -18.02
C LEU A 117 -7.99 2.46 -16.95
N LEU A 118 -8.25 2.03 -15.71
CA LEU A 118 -7.35 2.25 -14.59
C LEU A 118 -6.19 1.26 -14.59
N SER A 119 -6.39 0.03 -15.04
CA SER A 119 -5.29 -0.89 -15.36
C SER A 119 -4.37 -0.31 -16.42
N TRP A 120 -4.93 0.20 -17.53
CA TRP A 120 -4.13 0.86 -18.56
C TRP A 120 -3.40 2.10 -18.02
N ALA A 121 -4.07 2.94 -17.24
CA ALA A 121 -3.45 4.13 -16.66
C ALA A 121 -2.28 3.78 -15.74
N ARG A 122 -2.37 2.67 -14.99
CA ARG A 122 -1.28 2.16 -14.13
C ARG A 122 -0.05 1.75 -14.94
N GLU A 123 -0.24 1.20 -16.12
CA GLU A 123 0.84 0.78 -17.02
C GLU A 123 1.47 1.96 -17.79
N ASN A 124 0.80 3.12 -17.81
CA ASN A 124 1.18 4.29 -18.63
C ASN A 124 1.25 5.56 -17.78
N LEU A 125 1.79 5.48 -16.56
CA LEU A 125 1.77 6.59 -15.59
C LEU A 125 2.62 7.78 -16.00
N ASP A 126 3.68 7.54 -16.77
CA ASP A 126 4.59 8.51 -17.39
C ASP A 126 3.91 9.35 -18.48
N ALA A 127 2.80 8.86 -19.05
CA ALA A 127 1.99 9.62 -19.99
C ALA A 127 1.24 10.79 -19.33
N ARG A 128 0.77 11.70 -20.18
CA ARG A 128 -0.20 12.72 -19.78
C ARG A 128 -1.55 12.04 -19.54
N LEU A 129 -2.04 12.11 -18.30
CA LEU A 129 -3.28 11.48 -17.85
C LEU A 129 -4.24 12.53 -17.27
N THR A 130 -4.64 13.50 -18.09
CA THR A 130 -5.64 14.50 -17.71
C THR A 130 -7.05 13.91 -17.70
N VAL A 131 -8.04 14.65 -17.20
CA VAL A 131 -9.44 14.19 -17.19
C VAL A 131 -9.92 14.02 -18.63
N GLU A 132 -9.48 14.92 -19.52
CA GLU A 132 -9.75 14.91 -20.95
C GLU A 132 -9.17 13.65 -21.61
N ASP A 133 -7.88 13.36 -21.40
CA ASP A 133 -7.22 12.17 -21.97
C ASP A 133 -7.92 10.87 -21.54
N LEU A 134 -8.32 10.78 -20.27
CA LEU A 134 -9.03 9.63 -19.72
C LEU A 134 -10.47 9.52 -20.26
N ALA A 135 -11.13 10.65 -20.45
CA ALA A 135 -12.49 10.69 -20.99
C ALA A 135 -12.52 10.28 -22.46
N ASP A 136 -11.58 10.78 -23.26
CA ASP A 136 -11.42 10.42 -24.66
C ASP A 136 -11.17 8.91 -24.80
N ARG A 137 -10.29 8.36 -23.96
CA ARG A 137 -10.04 6.90 -23.93
C ARG A 137 -11.25 6.08 -23.48
N ALA A 138 -12.09 6.65 -22.62
CA ALA A 138 -13.34 6.03 -22.21
C ALA A 138 -14.48 6.21 -23.23
N GLY A 139 -14.27 6.96 -24.32
CA GLY A 139 -15.31 7.29 -25.30
C GLY A 139 -16.40 8.20 -24.72
N MET A 140 -16.05 9.07 -23.77
CA MET A 140 -16.97 9.93 -23.04
C MET A 140 -16.55 11.39 -23.12
N SER A 141 -17.51 12.33 -23.05
CA SER A 141 -17.15 13.74 -22.81
C SER A 141 -16.55 13.91 -21.40
N ALA A 142 -15.59 14.83 -21.24
CA ALA A 142 -14.90 15.08 -19.95
C ALA A 142 -15.87 15.31 -18.78
N ARG A 143 -16.94 16.08 -19.00
CA ARG A 143 -17.95 16.36 -17.97
C ARG A 143 -18.75 15.11 -17.57
N HIS A 144 -19.16 14.31 -18.53
CA HIS A 144 -19.89 13.06 -18.25
C HIS A 144 -18.95 12.06 -17.56
N PHE A 145 -17.73 11.89 -18.08
CA PHE A 145 -16.70 11.03 -17.51
C PHE A 145 -16.44 11.36 -16.05
N ALA A 146 -16.12 12.61 -15.71
CA ALA A 146 -15.79 12.98 -14.33
C ALA A 146 -16.92 12.67 -13.33
N ARG A 147 -18.17 12.94 -13.71
CA ARG A 147 -19.35 12.62 -12.89
C ARG A 147 -19.55 11.11 -12.73
N ALA A 148 -19.51 10.39 -13.86
CA ALA A 148 -19.65 8.96 -13.93
C ALA A 148 -18.58 8.26 -13.08
N PHE A 149 -17.32 8.63 -13.29
CA PHE A 149 -16.17 8.12 -12.56
C PHE A 149 -16.35 8.32 -11.06
N ALA A 150 -16.64 9.54 -10.61
CA ALA A 150 -16.83 9.80 -9.18
C ALA A 150 -18.01 9.04 -8.56
N ALA A 151 -19.11 8.88 -9.28
CA ALA A 151 -20.27 8.12 -8.79
C ALA A 151 -19.93 6.65 -8.56
N GLU A 152 -19.10 6.05 -9.42
CA GLU A 152 -18.73 4.65 -9.32
C GLU A 152 -17.52 4.41 -8.41
N THR A 153 -16.45 5.17 -8.57
CA THR A 153 -15.18 4.96 -7.85
C THR A 153 -15.15 5.65 -6.49
N GLY A 154 -16.08 6.58 -6.23
CA GLY A 154 -16.11 7.38 -5.01
C GLY A 154 -15.07 8.51 -4.94
N THR A 155 -14.28 8.72 -5.99
CA THR A 155 -13.22 9.76 -6.04
C THR A 155 -13.14 10.41 -7.42
N THR A 156 -12.47 11.55 -7.53
CA THR A 156 -12.28 12.21 -8.83
C THR A 156 -11.21 11.50 -9.66
N PRO A 157 -11.27 11.57 -11.01
CA PRO A 157 -10.26 10.95 -11.86
C PRO A 157 -8.83 11.41 -11.53
N SER A 158 -8.62 12.72 -11.32
CA SER A 158 -7.30 13.27 -10.99
C SER A 158 -6.74 12.72 -9.67
N LYS A 159 -7.59 12.52 -8.65
CA LYS A 159 -7.17 11.92 -7.38
C LYS A 159 -6.84 10.44 -7.54
N ALA A 160 -7.59 9.71 -8.38
CA ALA A 160 -7.29 8.30 -8.67
C ALA A 160 -5.93 8.15 -9.38
N ILE A 161 -5.63 8.99 -10.37
CA ILE A 161 -4.32 8.99 -11.04
C ILE A 161 -3.20 9.39 -10.09
N GLU A 162 -3.36 10.46 -9.30
CA GLU A 162 -2.34 10.86 -8.33
C GLU A 162 -2.02 9.71 -7.37
N ARG A 163 -3.05 9.00 -6.91
CA ARG A 163 -2.88 7.83 -6.05
C ARG A 163 -2.13 6.68 -6.73
N LEU A 164 -2.49 6.34 -7.97
CA LEU A 164 -1.78 5.33 -8.77
C LEU A 164 -0.29 5.67 -8.89
N ARG A 165 0.03 6.95 -9.16
CA ARG A 165 1.40 7.44 -9.25
C ARG A 165 2.16 7.31 -7.93
N ILE A 166 1.55 7.73 -6.81
CA ILE A 166 2.18 7.62 -5.48
C ILE A 166 2.49 6.15 -5.14
N GLU A 167 1.59 5.23 -5.45
CA GLU A 167 1.76 3.82 -5.13
C GLU A 167 2.90 3.18 -5.93
N VAL A 168 2.94 3.38 -7.25
CA VAL A 168 4.02 2.85 -8.09
C VAL A 168 5.36 3.52 -7.74
N ALA A 169 5.36 4.82 -7.43
CA ALA A 169 6.55 5.52 -6.97
C ALA A 169 7.07 4.95 -5.65
N ARG A 170 6.19 4.65 -4.70
CA ARG A 170 6.58 4.05 -3.42
C ARG A 170 7.21 2.69 -3.63
N GLU A 171 6.59 1.83 -4.42
CA GLU A 171 7.12 0.50 -4.73
C GLU A 171 8.55 0.59 -5.29
N ARG A 172 8.77 1.45 -6.29
CA ARG A 172 10.11 1.71 -6.85
C ARG A 172 11.09 2.27 -5.82
N VAL A 173 10.65 3.23 -5.00
CA VAL A 173 11.49 3.83 -3.95
C VAL A 173 11.98 2.81 -2.93
N GLN A 174 11.13 1.83 -2.58
CA GLN A 174 11.43 0.77 -1.61
C GLN A 174 12.23 -0.38 -2.22
N SER A 175 11.94 -0.78 -3.46
CA SER A 175 12.54 -1.95 -4.11
C SER A 175 13.86 -1.67 -4.84
N SER A 176 14.12 -0.41 -5.22
CA SER A 176 15.26 -0.04 -6.04
C SER A 176 16.20 0.98 -5.39
N ARG A 177 17.38 1.16 -6.02
CA ARG A 177 18.35 2.22 -5.67
C ARG A 177 18.28 3.43 -6.62
N GLU A 178 17.26 3.51 -7.46
CA GLU A 178 17.10 4.58 -8.46
C GLU A 178 17.12 5.97 -7.82
N ALA A 179 17.66 6.96 -8.54
CA ALA A 179 17.58 8.35 -8.14
C ALA A 179 16.10 8.79 -8.02
N ILE A 180 15.80 9.66 -7.06
CA ILE A 180 14.41 10.09 -6.78
C ILE A 180 13.83 10.83 -8.00
N GLU A 181 14.71 11.51 -8.73
CA GLU A 181 14.47 12.19 -10.00
C GLU A 181 13.94 11.23 -11.05
N LEU A 182 14.65 10.11 -11.27
CA LEU A 182 14.24 9.08 -12.23
C LEU A 182 12.92 8.41 -11.83
N VAL A 183 12.69 8.21 -10.53
CA VAL A 183 11.41 7.68 -10.06
C VAL A 183 10.28 8.67 -10.32
N ALA A 184 10.50 9.97 -10.11
CA ALA A 184 9.49 11.01 -10.35
C ALA A 184 9.11 11.10 -11.84
N GLU A 185 10.08 10.98 -12.74
CA GLU A 185 9.83 10.91 -14.19
C GLU A 185 9.07 9.63 -14.56
N ALA A 186 9.59 8.46 -14.19
CA ALA A 186 9.02 7.16 -14.56
C ALA A 186 7.60 6.90 -14.01
N THR A 187 7.18 7.66 -13.00
CA THR A 187 5.84 7.57 -12.40
C THR A 187 4.96 8.76 -12.74
N GLY A 188 5.40 9.64 -13.65
CA GLY A 188 4.60 10.75 -14.17
C GLY A 188 4.36 11.90 -13.20
N PHE A 189 5.15 12.00 -12.12
CA PHE A 189 5.19 13.25 -11.34
C PHE A 189 5.93 14.35 -12.10
N GLY A 190 6.97 13.99 -12.86
CA GLY A 190 7.84 14.88 -13.63
C GLY A 190 8.74 15.78 -12.77
N ASP A 191 8.29 16.11 -11.55
CA ASP A 191 9.00 16.93 -10.58
C ASP A 191 9.15 16.17 -9.24
N PRO A 192 10.40 15.96 -8.76
CA PRO A 192 10.68 15.35 -7.47
C PRO A 192 10.00 16.06 -6.31
N GLU A 193 9.84 17.39 -6.35
CA GLU A 193 9.24 18.15 -5.26
C GLU A 193 7.71 17.95 -5.22
N ARG A 194 7.07 17.86 -6.39
CA ARG A 194 5.67 17.41 -6.50
C ARG A 194 5.48 16.01 -5.92
N MET A 195 6.36 15.08 -6.26
CA MET A 195 6.32 13.71 -5.70
C MET A 195 6.52 13.74 -4.18
N ARG A 196 7.49 14.50 -3.67
CA ARG A 196 7.76 14.63 -2.23
C ARG A 196 6.53 15.15 -1.47
N ARG A 197 5.87 16.20 -1.97
CA ARG A 197 4.64 16.73 -1.37
C ARG A 197 3.52 15.68 -1.39
N ALA A 198 3.39 14.91 -2.46
CA ALA A 198 2.41 13.84 -2.56
C ALA A 198 2.67 12.73 -1.52
N PHE A 199 3.93 12.32 -1.34
CA PHE A 199 4.36 11.37 -0.32
C PHE A 199 4.09 11.85 1.10
N ILE A 200 4.36 13.12 1.40
CA ILE A 200 4.08 13.67 2.74
C ILE A 200 2.58 13.70 3.01
N ARG A 201 1.76 14.06 2.02
CA ARG A 201 0.29 14.02 2.17
C ARG A 201 -0.23 12.59 2.37
N ALA A 202 0.31 11.61 1.65
CA ALA A 202 -0.18 10.24 1.68
C ALA A 202 0.37 9.43 2.87
N PHE A 203 1.65 9.60 3.22
CA PHE A 203 2.39 8.72 4.13
C PHE A 203 3.00 9.45 5.34
N GLY A 204 2.88 10.78 5.41
CA GLY A 204 3.48 11.59 6.48
C GLY A 204 5.01 11.74 6.40
N GLN A 205 5.66 11.16 5.38
CA GLN A 205 7.12 11.14 5.27
C GLN A 205 7.60 11.24 3.81
N PRO A 206 8.79 11.82 3.56
CA PRO A 206 9.33 11.96 2.20
C PRO A 206 9.86 10.62 1.63
N PRO A 207 10.00 10.49 0.30
CA PRO A 207 10.46 9.26 -0.37
C PRO A 207 11.76 8.68 0.21
N GLN A 208 12.74 9.54 0.50
CA GLN A 208 14.03 9.09 1.05
C GLN A 208 13.91 8.50 2.47
N ALA A 209 12.95 8.95 3.28
CA ALA A 209 12.71 8.38 4.61
C ALA A 209 12.14 6.95 4.47
N LEU A 210 11.16 6.77 3.58
CA LEU A 210 10.61 5.45 3.24
C LEU A 210 11.67 4.48 2.73
N ARG A 211 12.59 4.93 1.87
CA ARG A 211 13.71 4.11 1.38
C ARG A 211 14.64 3.66 2.50
N ARG A 212 14.95 4.55 3.44
CA ARG A 212 15.80 4.22 4.60
C ARG A 212 15.12 3.20 5.49
N ALA A 213 13.84 3.38 5.79
CA ALA A 213 13.05 2.44 6.59
C ALA A 213 12.98 1.04 5.94
N ALA A 214 12.79 0.96 4.62
CA ALA A 214 12.72 -0.31 3.89
C ALA A 214 14.03 -1.10 3.87
N ARG A 215 15.19 -0.45 4.09
CA ARG A 215 16.50 -1.10 4.15
C ARG A 215 16.94 -1.50 5.56
N ALA A 216 16.25 -0.99 6.58
CA ALA A 216 16.57 -1.23 7.98
C ALA A 216 15.77 -2.40 8.59
N GLY A 217 14.85 -2.99 7.81
CA GLY A 217 14.13 -4.22 8.14
C GLY A 217 14.45 -5.32 7.15
#